data_AF-A0A2R4XEY4-F1
#
_entry.id   AF-A0A2R4XEY4-F1
#
_cell.length_a   1.000
_cell.length_b   1.000
_cell.length_c   1.000
_cell.angle_alpha   90.00
_cell.angle_beta   90.00
_cell.angle_gamma   90.00
#
_symmetry.space_group_name_H-M   'P 1'
#
loop_
_entity.id
_entity.type
_entity.pdbx_description
1 polymer ?
#
loop_
_entity_poly.entity_id
_entity_poly.type
_entity_poly.pdbx_seq_one_letter_code
_entity_poly.pdbx_strand_id
1 'polypeptide(L)' 'MVDHMNERHEDLGRIIDDIDSLAHALTIPLPPEMHIVALRDALPAKVSALKAAFVGIAGYDPWSTLPR' A
#
# COMPACT_ATOMS: atom_id res chain seq x y z
N MET A 1 -25.50 7.02 2.80
CA MET A 1 -24.76 5.78 3.17
C MET A 1 -24.02 5.14 1.99
N VAL A 2 -24.24 5.58 0.74
CA VAL A 2 -23.55 5.06 -0.45
C VAL A 2 -22.18 5.74 -0.67
N ASP A 3 -22.03 7.01 -0.29
CA ASP A 3 -20.80 7.78 -0.53
C ASP A 3 -19.55 7.23 0.19
N HIS A 4 -19.66 6.89 1.49
CA HIS A 4 -18.50 6.40 2.25
C HIS A 4 -17.97 5.04 1.81
N MET A 5 -18.83 4.19 1.23
CA MET A 5 -18.37 2.93 0.66
C MET A 5 -17.55 3.20 -0.60
N ASN A 6 -17.99 4.15 -1.43
CA ASN A 6 -17.30 4.51 -2.65
C ASN A 6 -15.93 5.15 -2.36
N GLU A 7 -15.87 6.07 -1.38
CA GLU A 7 -14.63 6.72 -0.93
C GLU A 7 -13.55 5.70 -0.50
N ARG A 8 -13.93 4.67 0.29
CA ARG A 8 -12.98 3.64 0.76
C ARG A 8 -12.42 2.78 -0.37
N HIS A 9 -13.24 2.51 -1.39
CA HIS A 9 -12.78 1.75 -2.57
C HIS A 9 -11.91 2.61 -3.50
N GLU A 10 -12.20 3.90 -3.64
CA GLU A 10 -11.36 4.84 -4.37
C GLU A 10 -9.98 4.97 -3.73
N ASP A 11 -9.92 5.11 -2.39
CA ASP A 11 -8.66 5.18 -1.66
C ASP A 11 -7.86 3.88 -1.78
N LEU A 12 -8.51 2.72 -1.72
CA LEU A 12 -7.87 1.44 -1.99
C LEU A 12 -7.32 1.37 -3.42
N GLY A 13 -8.08 1.84 -4.41
CA GLY A 13 -7.65 1.92 -5.80
C GLY A 13 -6.36 2.73 -5.96
N ARG A 14 -6.29 3.92 -5.36
CA ARG A 14 -5.07 4.76 -5.38
C ARG A 14 -3.87 4.07 -4.76
N ILE A 15 -4.07 3.34 -3.65
CA ILE A 15 -2.98 2.58 -3.01
C ILE A 15 -2.47 1.47 -3.94
N ILE A 16 -3.36 0.81 -4.67
CA ILE A 16 -2.98 -0.21 -5.66
C ILE A 16 -2.18 0.41 -6.81
N ASP A 17 -2.66 1.52 -7.38
CA ASP A 17 -1.95 2.24 -8.45
C ASP A 17 -0.53 2.66 -8.03
N ASP A 18 -0.37 3.09 -6.78
CA ASP A 18 0.93 3.44 -6.21
C ASP A 18 1.86 2.22 -6.09
N ILE A 19 1.33 1.06 -5.71
CA ILE A 19 2.11 -0.19 -5.62
C ILE A 19 2.51 -0.67 -7.02
N ASP A 20 1.60 -0.60 -7.99
CA ASP A 20 1.90 -0.93 -9.39
C ASP A 20 2.96 0.01 -9.96
N SER A 21 2.90 1.29 -9.62
CA SER A 21 3.94 2.27 -9.98
C SER A 21 5.31 1.89 -9.42
N LEU A 22 5.39 1.45 -8.16
CA LEU A 22 6.63 0.94 -7.58
C LEU A 22 7.12 -0.33 -8.28
N ALA A 23 6.22 -1.27 -8.60
CA ALA A 23 6.57 -2.49 -9.32
C ALA A 23 7.12 -2.18 -10.71
N HIS A 24 6.52 -1.22 -11.43
CA HIS A 24 7.01 -0.78 -12.72
C HIS A 24 8.39 -0.11 -12.61
N ALA A 25 8.62 0.71 -11.58
CA ALA A 25 9.91 1.36 -11.36
C ALA A 25 11.07 0.35 -11.23
N LEU A 26 10.82 -0.84 -10.68
CA LEU A 26 11.83 -1.91 -10.56
C LEU A 26 12.27 -2.50 -11.91
N THR A 27 11.52 -2.24 -12.99
CA THR A 27 11.90 -2.67 -14.35
C THR A 27 12.84 -1.69 -15.03
N ILE A 28 13.01 -0.49 -14.48
CA ILE A 28 13.91 0.53 -15.04
C ILE A 28 15.37 0.08 -14.81
N PRO A 29 16.23 0.16 -15.84
CA PRO A 29 17.63 -0.27 -15.74
C PRO A 29 18.46 0.75 -14.93
N LEU A 30 18.32 0.68 -13.61
CA LEU A 30 19.10 1.40 -12.62
C LEU A 30 19.93 0.42 -11.78
N PRO A 31 20.99 0.89 -11.09
CA PRO A 31 21.70 0.10 -10.10
C PRO A 31 20.73 -0.49 -9.05
N PRO A 32 20.86 -1.78 -8.69
CA PRO A 32 19.99 -2.42 -7.70
C PRO A 32 19.92 -1.69 -6.36
N GLU A 33 21.00 -1.04 -5.93
CA GLU A 33 21.08 -0.28 -4.69
C GLU A 33 20.11 0.90 -4.68
N MET A 34 19.90 1.55 -5.83
CA MET A 34 18.94 2.64 -5.96
C MET A 34 17.51 2.13 -5.78
N HIS A 35 17.18 0.97 -6.36
CA HIS A 35 15.89 0.31 -6.16
C HIS A 35 15.66 -0.07 -4.71
N ILE A 36 16.66 -0.63 -4.04
CA ILE A 36 16.57 -1.04 -2.63
C ILE A 36 16.36 0.17 -1.72
N VAL A 37 17.07 1.27 -1.94
CA VAL A 37 16.88 2.50 -1.15
C VAL A 37 15.46 3.04 -1.34
N ALA A 38 15.01 3.18 -2.60
CA ALA A 38 13.66 3.65 -2.88
C ALA A 38 12.57 2.76 -2.26
N LEU A 39 12.73 1.43 -2.32
CA LEU A 39 11.80 0.48 -1.71
C LEU A 39 11.82 0.54 -0.18
N ARG A 40 13.00 0.67 0.45
CA ARG A 40 13.12 0.81 1.91
C ARG A 40 12.36 2.03 2.43
N ASP A 41 12.40 3.12 1.68
CA ASP A 41 11.73 4.36 2.07
C ASP A 41 10.21 4.30 1.81
N ALA A 42 9.79 3.74 0.66
CA ALA A 42 8.39 3.77 0.24
C ALA A 42 7.53 2.63 0.79
N LEU A 43 8.04 1.38 0.83
CA LEU A 43 7.25 0.20 1.14
C LEU A 43 6.59 0.22 2.53
N PRO A 44 7.25 0.65 3.62
CA PRO A 44 6.63 0.63 4.95
C PRO A 44 5.35 1.49 5.00
N ALA A 45 5.37 2.66 4.37
CA ALA A 45 4.22 3.55 4.29
C ALA A 45 3.09 2.94 3.45
N LYS A 46 3.41 2.31 2.30
CA LYS A 46 2.40 1.65 1.45
C LYS A 46 1.76 0.45 2.15
N VAL A 47 2.54 -0.38 2.84
CA VAL A 47 2.02 -1.49 3.63
C VAL A 47 1.11 -1.00 4.75
N SER A 48 1.49 0.07 5.45
CA SER A 48 0.65 0.66 6.49
C SER A 48 -0.68 1.18 5.92
N ALA A 49 -0.63 1.88 4.78
CA ALA A 49 -1.82 2.40 4.10
C ALA A 49 -2.75 1.27 3.65
N LEU A 50 -2.20 0.21 3.05
CA LEU A 50 -2.98 -0.94 2.60
C LEU A 50 -3.66 -1.68 3.77
N LYS A 51 -2.95 -1.86 4.88
CA LYS A 51 -3.53 -2.44 6.10
C LYS A 51 -4.65 -1.58 6.66
N ALA A 52 -4.46 -0.25 6.71
CA ALA A 52 -5.49 0.67 7.16
C ALA A 52 -6.74 0.64 6.26
N ALA A 53 -6.54 0.61 4.93
CA ALA A 53 -7.62 0.47 3.96
C ALA A 53 -8.38 -0.86 4.15
N PHE A 54 -7.65 -1.97 4.35
CA PHE A 54 -8.25 -3.27 4.66
C PHE A 54 -9.12 -3.20 5.91
N VAL A 55 -8.61 -2.67 7.03
CA VAL A 55 -9.39 -2.54 8.28
C VAL A 55 -10.62 -1.67 8.06
N GLY A 56 -10.48 -0.58 7.31
CA GLY A 56 -11.59 0.31 6.97
C GLY A 56 -12.70 -0.35 6.15
N ILE A 57 -12.35 -1.31 5.27
CA ILE A 57 -13.31 -2.03 4.43
C ILE A 57 -13.87 -3.27 5.14
N ALA A 58 -13.00 -4.10 5.72
CA ALA A 58 -13.34 -5.38 6.32
C ALA A 58 -13.95 -5.23 7.73
N GLY A 59 -13.69 -4.12 8.42
CA GLY A 59 -14.21 -3.85 9.77
C GLY A 59 -13.48 -4.57 10.91
N TYR A 60 -12.34 -5.22 10.64
CA TYR A 60 -11.50 -5.86 11.65
C TYR A 60 -10.01 -5.80 11.28
N ASP A 61 -9.13 -5.90 12.28
CA ASP A 61 -7.67 -5.89 12.11
C ASP A 61 -7.06 -7.29 12.37
N PRO A 62 -6.70 -8.04 11.31
CA PRO A 62 -6.07 -9.35 11.46
C PRO A 62 -4.63 -9.29 11.96
N TRP A 63 -3.96 -8.14 11.88
CA TRP A 63 -2.56 -7.96 12.28
C TRP A 63 -2.40 -7.50 13.72
N SER A 64 -3.50 -7.15 14.41
CA SER A 64 -3.49 -6.68 15.80
C SER A 64 -2.89 -7.69 16.80
N THR A 65 -2.86 -8.97 16.45
CA THR A 65 -2.36 -10.07 17.30
C THR A 65 -0.93 -10.52 16.97
N LEU A 66 -0.29 -9.93 15.96
CA LEU A 66 1.07 -10.30 15.56
C LEU A 66 2.11 -9.49 16.35
N PRO A 67 3.23 -10.11 16.80
CA PRO A 67 4.33 -9.38 17.41
C PRO A 67 4.92 -8.39 16.39
N ARG A 68 5.12 -7.13 16.82
CA ARG A 68 5.68 -6.05 16.00
C ARG A 68 7.18 -5.90 16.22
#